data_AF-E4NJY3-F1
#
_entry.id   AF-E4NJY3-F1
#
_cell.length_a   1.000
_cell.length_b   1.000
_cell.length_c   1.000
_cell.angle_alpha   90.00
_cell.angle_beta   90.00
_cell.angle_gamma   90.00
#
_symmetry.space_group_name_H-M   'P 1'
#
loop_
_entity.id
_entity.type
_entity.pdbx_description
1 polymer ?
#
loop_
_entity_poly.entity_id
_entity_poly.type
_entity_poly.pdbx_seq_one_letter_code
_entity_poly.pdbx_strand_id
1 'polypeptide(L)'
;MDDPTRTTTGTPPWRERLRTLGEDFGGCTIDDVADGEGRPEAAAHFAGTALDGAEGLAVLLSSPWALHTPEQVGAVAAALEAVRYYAELAEDRLRDVLAAMERRGDVPPSRELDGPRGAPAPEPSLDTADRLFARLSAVPQQRPMPGTYAEALRLTAEQLADLVVPGSEIEIVEEPDHEQHQGYVQLQYRGEQWRLGFHVSEETWFLDDYPGDSPLVELDSVPGPAVHPVKLAETTRAMLAELTARP
;
A
#
# COMPACT_ATOMS: atom_id res chain seq x y z
N MET A 1 20.21 28.68 -20.41
CA MET A 1 20.14 29.22 -19.04
C MET A 1 19.37 28.16 -18.29
N ASP A 2 20.11 27.17 -17.80
CA ASP A 2 19.55 25.96 -17.23
C ASP A 2 19.11 26.25 -15.80
N ASP A 3 17.89 25.85 -15.50
CA ASP A 3 17.26 26.02 -14.20
C ASP A 3 17.91 25.07 -13.17
N PRO A 4 18.58 25.57 -12.12
CA PRO A 4 19.32 24.76 -11.16
C PRO A 4 18.42 24.01 -10.17
N THR A 5 17.09 24.10 -10.26
CA THR A 5 16.14 23.40 -9.37
C THR A 5 15.65 22.04 -9.88
N ARG A 6 16.14 21.56 -11.02
CA ARG A 6 15.82 20.22 -11.51
C ARG A 6 16.77 19.18 -10.89
N THR A 7 16.60 18.88 -9.61
CA THR A 7 17.18 17.69 -8.99
C THR A 7 16.58 16.46 -9.67
N THR A 8 17.32 15.87 -10.59
CA THR A 8 17.15 14.47 -10.97
C THR A 8 17.34 13.67 -9.67
N THR A 9 16.25 13.25 -9.04
CA THR A 9 16.25 12.29 -7.93
C THR A 9 16.69 10.94 -8.48
N GLY A 10 17.99 10.80 -8.75
CA GLY A 10 18.61 9.54 -9.11
C GLY A 10 18.58 8.61 -7.91
N THR A 11 18.22 7.35 -8.14
CA THR A 11 18.33 6.28 -7.15
C THR A 11 19.71 6.33 -6.48
N PRO A 12 19.80 6.32 -5.14
CA PRO A 12 21.07 6.37 -4.47
C PRO A 12 22.01 5.25 -4.94
N PRO A 13 23.30 5.53 -5.20
CA PRO A 13 24.23 4.53 -5.76
C PRO A 13 24.39 3.26 -4.92
N TRP A 14 24.15 3.34 -3.60
CA TRP A 14 24.20 2.19 -2.70
C TRP A 14 23.03 1.23 -2.91
N ARG A 15 21.86 1.73 -3.36
CA ARG A 15 20.68 0.90 -3.60
C ARG A 15 20.89 0.00 -4.81
N GLU A 16 21.47 0.58 -5.88
CA GLU A 16 21.89 -0.20 -7.04
C GLU A 16 22.93 -1.25 -6.65
N ARG A 17 23.89 -0.90 -5.78
CA ARG A 17 24.85 -1.89 -5.25
C ARG A 17 24.20 -3.01 -4.46
N LEU A 18 23.18 -2.74 -3.64
CA LEU A 18 22.45 -3.79 -2.92
C LEU A 18 21.72 -4.72 -3.90
N ARG A 19 21.07 -4.15 -4.91
CA ARG A 19 20.40 -4.89 -5.98
C ARG A 19 21.39 -5.77 -6.75
N THR A 20 22.50 -5.21 -7.20
CA THR A 20 23.59 -5.94 -7.85
C THR A 20 24.19 -7.01 -6.93
N LEU A 21 24.41 -6.74 -5.65
CA LEU A 21 24.93 -7.76 -4.72
C LEU A 21 23.94 -8.91 -4.50
N GLY A 22 22.64 -8.64 -4.50
CA GLY A 22 21.61 -9.67 -4.44
C GLY A 22 21.48 -10.48 -5.74
N GLU A 23 21.64 -9.84 -6.91
CA GLU A 23 21.52 -10.46 -8.23
C GLU A 23 22.80 -11.18 -8.68
N ASP A 24 23.96 -10.51 -8.61
CA ASP A 24 25.24 -10.93 -9.22
C ASP A 24 26.04 -11.93 -8.39
N PHE A 25 25.86 -11.97 -7.06
CA PHE A 25 26.60 -12.92 -6.21
C PHE A 25 25.90 -14.27 -6.02
N GLY A 26 24.74 -14.52 -6.62
CA GLY A 26 24.20 -15.89 -6.56
C GLY A 26 22.91 -16.24 -7.28
N GLY A 27 22.19 -15.31 -7.94
CA GLY A 27 20.93 -15.66 -8.61
C GLY A 27 19.94 -16.45 -7.74
N CYS A 28 19.97 -16.24 -6.42
CA CYS A 28 19.19 -16.99 -5.45
C CYS A 28 17.76 -16.44 -5.43
N THR A 29 16.79 -17.33 -5.64
CA THR A 29 15.37 -17.04 -5.46
C THR A 29 15.02 -16.97 -3.96
N ILE A 30 13.85 -16.43 -3.61
CA ILE A 30 13.33 -16.47 -2.22
C ILE A 30 13.32 -17.90 -1.68
N ASP A 31 13.09 -18.90 -2.53
CA ASP A 31 13.11 -20.32 -2.18
C ASP A 31 14.54 -20.81 -1.85
N ASP A 32 15.56 -20.36 -2.61
CA ASP A 32 16.97 -20.68 -2.32
C ASP A 32 17.48 -20.05 -1.00
N VAL A 33 16.87 -18.93 -0.60
CA VAL A 33 17.16 -18.23 0.65
C VAL A 33 16.44 -18.88 1.83
N ALA A 34 15.20 -19.36 1.63
CA ALA A 34 14.42 -20.07 2.64
C ALA A 34 15.01 -21.46 2.98
N ASP A 35 15.64 -22.13 2.01
CA ASP A 35 16.30 -23.44 2.19
C ASP A 35 17.78 -23.32 2.65
N GLY A 36 18.34 -22.11 2.69
CA GLY A 36 19.78 -21.86 2.86
C GLY A 36 20.13 -20.82 3.93
N GLU A 37 19.80 -21.08 5.19
CA GLU A 37 20.26 -20.26 6.33
C GLU A 37 21.81 -20.19 6.35
N GLY A 38 22.38 -19.03 5.99
CA GLY A 38 23.80 -18.73 6.25
C GLY A 38 24.67 -18.25 5.08
N ARG A 39 24.11 -17.99 3.89
CA ARG A 39 24.87 -17.40 2.77
C ARG A 39 25.00 -15.87 2.89
N PRO A 40 26.20 -15.26 2.69
CA PRO A 40 26.38 -13.80 2.74
C PRO A 40 25.46 -13.01 1.80
N GLU A 41 25.10 -13.58 0.66
CA GLU A 41 24.25 -12.98 -0.37
C GLU A 41 22.81 -12.79 0.11
N ALA A 42 22.32 -13.67 0.99
CA ALA A 42 21.00 -13.53 1.59
C ALA A 42 20.89 -12.24 2.42
N ALA A 43 21.97 -11.79 3.05
CA ALA A 43 21.97 -10.55 3.84
C ALA A 43 21.72 -9.30 2.96
N ALA A 44 22.31 -9.25 1.77
CA ALA A 44 22.08 -8.14 0.82
C ALA A 44 20.66 -8.17 0.25
N HIS A 45 20.15 -9.36 -0.09
CA HIS A 45 18.77 -9.55 -0.54
C HIS A 45 17.75 -9.08 0.51
N PHE A 46 17.84 -9.58 1.76
CA PHE A 46 16.93 -9.19 2.83
C PHE A 46 16.99 -7.69 3.15
N ALA A 47 18.18 -7.07 3.09
CA ALA A 47 18.32 -5.62 3.27
C ALA A 47 17.61 -4.83 2.17
N GLY A 48 17.70 -5.27 0.91
CA GLY A 48 16.97 -4.69 -0.22
C GLY A 48 15.46 -4.81 -0.06
N THR A 49 14.96 -6.01 0.24
CA THR A 49 13.52 -6.26 0.43
C THR A 49 12.94 -5.46 1.60
N ALA A 50 13.67 -5.35 2.71
CA ALA A 50 13.24 -4.54 3.85
C ALA A 50 13.11 -3.06 3.49
N LEU A 51 14.04 -2.52 2.69
CA LEU A 51 13.98 -1.15 2.18
C LEU A 51 12.77 -0.94 1.25
N ASP A 52 12.62 -1.81 0.25
CA ASP A 52 11.54 -1.69 -0.74
C ASP A 52 10.17 -1.78 -0.07
N GLY A 53 10.02 -2.70 0.91
CA GLY A 53 8.81 -2.82 1.71
C GLY A 53 8.52 -1.57 2.56
N ALA A 54 9.54 -0.99 3.21
CA ALA A 54 9.38 0.22 4.01
C ALA A 54 9.01 1.45 3.17
N GLU A 55 9.61 1.60 1.98
CA GLU A 55 9.26 2.68 1.06
C GLU A 55 7.85 2.52 0.49
N GLY A 56 7.49 1.29 0.03
CA GLY A 56 6.15 1.00 -0.44
C GLY A 56 5.08 1.29 0.61
N LEU A 57 5.33 0.90 1.87
CA LEU A 57 4.44 1.21 2.98
C LEU A 57 4.32 2.72 3.23
N ALA A 58 5.43 3.48 3.18
CA ALA A 58 5.41 4.93 3.35
C ALA A 58 4.61 5.64 2.24
N VAL A 59 4.74 5.18 0.99
CA VAL A 59 3.94 5.68 -0.14
C VAL A 59 2.47 5.37 0.06
N LEU A 60 2.10 4.15 0.42
CA LEU A 60 0.71 3.77 0.66
C LEU A 60 0.09 4.62 1.78
N LEU A 61 0.78 4.75 2.92
CA LEU A 61 0.31 5.51 4.09
C LEU A 61 0.27 7.03 3.88
N SER A 62 0.76 7.55 2.76
CA SER A 62 0.58 8.97 2.40
C SER A 62 -0.88 9.30 2.08
N SER A 63 -1.68 8.29 1.75
CA SER A 63 -3.11 8.43 1.54
C SER A 63 -3.89 8.39 2.87
N PRO A 64 -4.82 9.33 3.13
CA PRO A 64 -5.69 9.26 4.31
C PRO A 64 -6.67 8.08 4.26
N TRP A 65 -6.74 7.39 3.13
CA TRP A 65 -7.58 6.22 2.90
C TRP A 65 -6.77 4.92 2.76
N ALA A 66 -5.48 4.93 3.12
CA ALA A 66 -4.63 3.74 3.02
C ALA A 66 -5.07 2.59 3.94
N LEU A 67 -5.72 2.93 5.06
CA LEU A 67 -6.24 2.00 6.05
C LEU A 67 -7.68 2.39 6.38
N HIS A 68 -8.58 1.42 6.40
CA HIS A 68 -10.02 1.64 6.50
C HIS A 68 -10.57 1.39 7.91
N THR A 69 -9.84 0.63 8.75
CA THR A 69 -10.28 0.31 10.11
C THR A 69 -9.19 0.60 11.15
N PRO A 70 -9.56 0.93 12.40
CA PRO A 70 -8.61 1.05 13.49
C PRO A 70 -7.77 -0.23 13.70
N GLU A 71 -8.37 -1.40 13.51
CA GLU A 71 -7.67 -2.70 13.57
C GLU A 71 -6.54 -2.80 12.55
N GLN A 72 -6.76 -2.36 11.30
CA GLN A 72 -5.71 -2.29 10.28
C GLN A 72 -4.58 -1.34 10.70
N VAL A 73 -4.91 -0.20 11.31
CA VAL A 73 -3.91 0.73 11.89
C VAL A 73 -3.10 0.05 12.99
N GLY A 74 -3.75 -0.70 13.88
CA GLY A 74 -3.09 -1.47 14.93
C GLY A 74 -2.14 -2.52 14.40
N ALA A 75 -2.57 -3.27 13.38
CA ALA A 75 -1.75 -4.32 12.76
C ALA A 75 -0.51 -3.74 12.07
N VAL A 76 -0.68 -2.66 11.29
CA VAL A 76 0.44 -1.97 10.62
C VAL A 76 1.40 -1.35 11.65
N ALA A 77 0.87 -0.73 12.71
CA ALA A 77 1.71 -0.16 13.76
C ALA A 77 2.50 -1.25 14.52
N ALA A 78 1.88 -2.38 14.84
CA ALA A 78 2.54 -3.53 15.45
C ALA A 78 3.66 -4.08 14.55
N ALA A 79 3.40 -4.23 13.25
CA ALA A 79 4.40 -4.66 12.27
C ALA A 79 5.58 -3.67 12.17
N LEU A 80 5.32 -2.36 12.19
CA LEU A 80 6.36 -1.33 12.17
C LEU A 80 7.26 -1.39 13.42
N GLU A 81 6.70 -1.63 14.61
CA GLU A 81 7.51 -1.82 15.83
C GLU A 81 8.39 -3.08 15.71
N ALA A 82 7.87 -4.18 15.17
CA ALA A 82 8.66 -5.38 14.91
C ALA A 82 9.79 -5.12 13.91
N VAL A 83 9.52 -4.41 12.80
CA VAL A 83 10.54 -4.02 11.81
C VAL A 83 11.64 -3.18 12.45
N ARG A 84 11.30 -2.19 13.29
CA ARG A 84 12.28 -1.36 14.00
C ARG A 84 13.20 -2.21 14.87
N TYR A 85 12.63 -3.12 15.66
CA TYR A 85 13.42 -4.00 16.51
C TYR A 85 14.38 -4.90 15.73
N TYR A 86 13.89 -5.57 14.68
CA TYR A 86 14.74 -6.46 13.89
C TYR A 86 15.80 -5.67 13.10
N ALA A 87 15.51 -4.44 12.70
CA ALA A 87 16.50 -3.55 12.09
C ALA A 87 17.61 -3.16 13.09
N GLU A 88 17.26 -2.79 14.32
CA GLU A 88 18.24 -2.51 15.39
C GLU A 88 19.09 -3.74 15.73
N LEU A 89 18.47 -4.92 15.83
CA LEU A 89 19.18 -6.18 16.04
C LEU A 89 20.13 -6.49 14.88
N ALA A 90 19.69 -6.30 13.63
CA ALA A 90 20.52 -6.50 12.45
C ALA A 90 21.71 -5.54 12.40
N GLU A 91 21.53 -4.28 12.81
CA GLU A 91 22.62 -3.30 12.92
C GLU A 91 23.66 -3.74 13.95
N ASP A 92 23.25 -4.19 15.13
CA ASP A 92 24.17 -4.70 16.15
C ASP A 92 24.96 -5.94 15.66
N ARG A 93 24.30 -6.84 14.95
CA ARG A 93 24.97 -8.00 14.33
C ARG A 93 25.94 -7.57 13.22
N LEU A 94 25.58 -6.57 12.42
CA LEU A 94 26.46 -6.02 11.39
C LEU A 94 27.74 -5.41 12.01
N ARG A 95 27.63 -4.71 13.14
CA ARG A 95 28.79 -4.21 13.90
C ARG A 95 29.70 -5.35 14.38
N ASP A 96 29.12 -6.45 14.88
CA ASP A 96 29.90 -7.63 15.29
C ASP A 96 30.63 -8.29 14.09
N VAL A 97 29.96 -8.39 12.94
CA VAL A 97 30.57 -8.89 11.68
C VAL A 97 31.71 -7.98 11.24
N LEU A 98 31.52 -6.67 11.24
CA LEU A 98 32.55 -5.71 10.86
C LEU A 98 33.77 -5.79 11.79
N ALA A 99 33.57 -5.82 13.10
CA ALA A 99 34.65 -5.97 14.07
C ALA A 99 35.40 -7.31 13.92
N ALA A 100 34.74 -8.36 13.43
CA ALA A 100 35.40 -9.62 13.07
C ALA A 100 36.21 -9.49 11.77
N MET A 101 35.69 -8.81 10.74
CA MET A 101 36.40 -8.52 9.50
C MET A 101 37.67 -7.67 9.75
N GLU A 102 37.57 -6.65 10.60
CA GLU A 102 38.71 -5.82 11.00
C GLU A 102 39.80 -6.64 11.70
N ARG A 103 39.42 -7.51 12.66
CA ARG A 103 40.37 -8.39 13.37
C ARG A 103 41.06 -9.38 12.44
N ARG A 104 40.40 -9.81 11.36
CA ARG A 104 41.00 -10.65 10.31
C ARG A 104 41.86 -9.87 9.32
N GLY A 105 41.70 -8.54 9.27
CA GLY A 105 42.35 -7.67 8.30
C GLY A 105 41.65 -7.62 6.94
N ASP A 106 40.39 -8.08 6.85
CA ASP A 106 39.60 -8.09 5.61
C ASP A 106 39.18 -6.66 5.20
N VAL A 107 39.05 -5.76 6.17
CA VAL A 107 38.65 -4.36 5.99
C VAL A 107 39.48 -3.45 6.91
N PRO A 108 39.72 -2.19 6.52
CA PRO A 108 40.33 -1.21 7.40
C PRO A 108 39.41 -0.90 8.59
N PRO A 109 39.97 -0.47 9.75
CA PRO A 109 39.17 -0.02 10.88
C PRO A 109 38.20 1.10 10.48
N SER A 110 36.91 0.92 10.73
CA SER A 110 35.86 1.89 10.38
C SER A 110 35.32 2.56 11.63
N ARG A 111 35.27 3.90 11.61
CA ARG A 111 34.70 4.71 12.70
C ARG A 111 33.22 5.07 12.51
N GLU A 112 32.64 4.73 11.36
CA GLU A 112 31.30 5.20 11.00
C GLU A 112 30.18 4.43 11.70
N LEU A 113 30.48 3.23 12.24
CA LEU A 113 29.56 2.43 13.06
C LEU A 113 29.94 2.45 14.57
N ASP A 114 30.91 3.28 14.98
CA ASP A 114 31.38 3.43 16.38
C ASP A 114 30.43 4.23 17.29
N GLY A 115 29.20 4.51 16.82
CA GLY A 115 28.17 5.07 17.67
C GLY A 115 27.97 4.21 18.92
N PRO A 116 27.54 4.80 20.06
CA PRO A 116 27.25 4.02 21.25
C PRO A 116 26.27 2.91 20.86
N ARG A 117 26.64 1.64 21.13
CA ARG A 117 25.69 0.54 21.03
C ARG A 117 24.48 0.95 21.86
N GLY A 118 23.31 0.91 21.26
CA GLY A 118 22.08 0.98 22.05
C GLY A 118 22.17 -0.11 23.12
N ALA A 119 21.63 0.13 24.30
CA ALA A 119 21.22 -1.03 25.09
C ALA A 119 20.35 -1.87 24.15
N PRO A 120 20.52 -3.20 24.07
CA PRO A 120 19.66 -4.02 23.21
C PRO A 120 18.25 -3.58 23.55
N ALA A 121 17.55 -3.00 22.57
CA ALA A 121 16.18 -2.63 22.79
C ALA A 121 15.53 -3.90 23.33
N PRO A 122 14.85 -3.84 24.49
CA PRO A 122 14.11 -5.02 24.91
C PRO A 122 13.28 -5.42 23.70
N GLU A 123 13.32 -6.70 23.33
CA GLU A 123 12.45 -7.23 22.28
C GLU A 123 11.11 -6.56 22.45
N PRO A 124 10.62 -5.82 21.44
CA PRO A 124 9.48 -4.92 21.56
C PRO A 124 8.48 -5.80 22.24
N SER A 125 8.21 -5.49 23.51
CA SER A 125 7.52 -6.46 24.34
C SER A 125 6.30 -6.77 23.51
N LEU A 126 6.07 -8.03 23.13
CA LEU A 126 4.92 -8.36 22.28
C LEU A 126 3.69 -7.60 22.81
N ASP A 127 3.62 -7.48 24.14
CA ASP A 127 2.85 -6.52 24.93
C ASP A 127 2.63 -5.08 24.38
N THR A 128 3.58 -4.31 23.85
CA THR A 128 3.34 -2.94 23.33
C THR A 128 2.65 -2.95 21.96
N ALA A 129 3.16 -3.77 21.03
CA ALA A 129 2.54 -3.96 19.72
C ALA A 129 1.15 -4.61 19.85
N ASP A 130 1.05 -5.66 20.67
CA ASP A 130 -0.18 -6.38 21.00
C ASP A 130 -1.17 -5.50 21.77
N ARG A 131 -0.72 -4.67 22.73
CA ARG A 131 -1.61 -3.70 23.41
C ARG A 131 -2.13 -2.65 22.46
N LEU A 132 -1.31 -2.16 21.52
CA LEU A 132 -1.76 -1.19 20.54
C LEU A 132 -2.76 -1.83 19.58
N PHE A 133 -2.45 -3.02 19.05
CA PHE A 133 -3.37 -3.81 18.25
C PHE A 133 -4.67 -4.06 19.01
N ALA A 134 -4.62 -4.71 20.19
CA ALA A 134 -5.79 -5.01 21.00
C ALA A 134 -6.62 -3.77 21.34
N ARG A 135 -5.99 -2.64 21.64
CA ARG A 135 -6.68 -1.37 21.91
C ARG A 135 -7.43 -0.87 20.68
N LEU A 136 -6.83 -0.94 19.49
CA LEU A 136 -7.45 -0.44 18.27
C LEU A 136 -8.49 -1.44 17.72
N SER A 137 -8.25 -2.75 17.85
CA SER A 137 -9.23 -3.80 17.52
C SER A 137 -10.46 -3.78 18.44
N ALA A 138 -10.32 -3.26 19.66
CA ALA A 138 -11.44 -3.06 20.57
C ALA A 138 -12.33 -1.85 20.21
N VAL A 139 -11.90 -0.98 19.27
CA VAL A 139 -12.73 0.12 18.78
C VAL A 139 -13.80 -0.47 17.85
N PRO A 140 -15.10 -0.34 18.18
CA PRO A 140 -16.16 -0.83 17.31
C PRO A 140 -16.02 -0.19 15.92
N GLN A 141 -16.05 -1.02 14.88
CA GLN A 141 -16.08 -0.51 13.51
C GLN A 141 -17.32 0.37 13.36
N GLN A 142 -17.11 1.69 13.18
CA GLN A 142 -18.21 2.64 13.08
C GLN A 142 -18.98 2.49 11.77
N ARG A 143 -18.35 1.90 10.75
CA ARG A 143 -18.92 1.65 9.43
C ARG A 143 -18.35 0.31 8.95
N PRO A 144 -19.17 -0.71 8.69
CA PRO A 144 -18.68 -1.97 8.16
C PRO A 144 -18.04 -1.75 6.80
N MET A 145 -16.91 -2.41 6.54
CA MET A 145 -16.37 -2.48 5.19
C MET A 145 -17.23 -3.43 4.35
N PRO A 146 -17.53 -3.08 3.08
CA PRO A 146 -18.25 -3.99 2.19
C PRO A 146 -17.42 -5.25 1.97
N GLY A 147 -18.06 -6.40 2.08
CA GLY A 147 -17.45 -7.70 1.80
C GLY A 147 -17.42 -8.03 0.31
N THR A 148 -18.14 -7.28 -0.52
CA THR A 148 -18.25 -7.50 -1.98
C THR A 148 -18.28 -6.18 -2.75
N TYR A 149 -17.92 -6.22 -4.04
CA TYR A 149 -18.06 -5.06 -4.94
C TYR A 149 -19.51 -4.56 -5.03
N ALA A 150 -20.48 -5.48 -5.11
CA ALA A 150 -21.90 -5.13 -5.15
C ALA A 150 -22.37 -4.42 -3.86
N GLU A 151 -21.87 -4.85 -2.69
CA GLU A 151 -22.13 -4.16 -1.43
C GLU A 151 -21.46 -2.79 -1.39
N ALA A 152 -20.21 -2.68 -1.84
CA ALA A 152 -19.49 -1.41 -1.93
C ALA A 152 -20.22 -0.41 -2.84
N LEU A 153 -20.72 -0.85 -3.99
CA LEU A 153 -21.51 -0.06 -4.92
C LEU A 153 -22.82 0.41 -4.26
N ARG A 154 -23.52 -0.47 -3.55
CA ARG A 154 -24.75 -0.11 -2.82
C ARG A 154 -24.51 0.94 -1.74
N LEU A 155 -23.52 0.71 -0.88
CA LEU A 155 -23.17 1.67 0.18
C LEU A 155 -22.70 3.01 -0.41
N THR A 156 -22.01 2.99 -1.55
CA THR A 156 -21.59 4.21 -2.25
C THR A 156 -22.78 4.94 -2.85
N ALA A 157 -23.72 4.22 -3.47
CA ALA A 157 -24.97 4.78 -3.98
C ALA A 157 -25.79 5.45 -2.87
N GLU A 158 -25.80 4.89 -1.65
CA GLU A 158 -26.42 5.52 -0.48
C GLU A 158 -25.74 6.85 -0.10
N GLN A 159 -24.41 6.95 -0.19
CA GLN A 159 -23.67 8.21 0.01
C GLN A 159 -23.89 9.24 -1.13
N LEU A 160 -24.32 8.75 -2.29
CA LEU A 160 -24.62 9.54 -3.50
C LEU A 160 -26.13 9.65 -3.76
N ALA A 161 -26.99 9.43 -2.77
CA ALA A 161 -28.43 9.33 -2.97
C ALA A 161 -29.07 10.58 -3.62
N ASP A 162 -28.48 11.76 -3.44
CA ASP A 162 -28.87 13.02 -4.13
C ASP A 162 -28.55 13.04 -5.62
N LEU A 163 -27.60 12.21 -6.07
CA LEU A 163 -27.21 12.05 -7.45
C LEU A 163 -27.83 10.83 -8.11
N VAL A 164 -28.22 9.79 -7.37
CA VAL A 164 -28.82 8.58 -7.97
C VAL A 164 -30.11 8.92 -8.72
N VAL A 165 -30.25 8.42 -9.95
CA VAL A 165 -31.44 8.66 -10.77
C VAL A 165 -32.69 8.08 -10.06
N PRO A 166 -33.76 8.86 -9.82
CA PRO A 166 -34.94 8.35 -9.14
C PRO A 166 -35.56 7.15 -9.85
N GLY A 167 -35.66 6.02 -9.13
CA GLY A 167 -36.22 4.78 -9.66
C GLY A 167 -35.24 3.90 -10.45
N SER A 168 -33.97 4.31 -10.62
CA SER A 168 -32.94 3.39 -11.12
C SER A 168 -32.58 2.37 -10.05
N GLU A 169 -32.50 1.10 -10.45
CA GLU A 169 -31.98 0.03 -9.61
C GLU A 169 -30.46 -0.11 -9.81
N ILE A 170 -29.78 -0.69 -8.82
CA ILE A 170 -28.39 -1.11 -9.00
C ILE A 170 -28.40 -2.39 -9.82
N GLU A 171 -27.74 -2.35 -10.98
CA GLU A 171 -27.64 -3.49 -11.89
C GLU A 171 -26.38 -4.27 -11.54
N ILE A 172 -26.53 -5.57 -11.24
CA ILE A 172 -25.43 -6.49 -10.96
C ILE A 172 -25.50 -7.61 -12.00
N VAL A 173 -24.40 -7.86 -12.68
CA VAL A 173 -24.27 -8.87 -13.74
C VAL A 173 -23.23 -9.90 -13.30
N GLU A 174 -23.58 -11.17 -13.52
CA GLU A 174 -22.86 -12.36 -13.05
C GLU A 174 -22.76 -12.49 -11.51
N GLU A 175 -22.44 -13.71 -11.06
CA GLU A 175 -22.23 -14.02 -9.65
C GLU A 175 -20.90 -13.46 -9.11
N PRO A 176 -20.76 -13.21 -7.79
CA PRO A 176 -19.58 -12.56 -7.21
C PRO A 176 -18.23 -13.24 -7.51
N ASP A 177 -18.22 -14.56 -7.68
CA ASP A 177 -17.01 -15.34 -7.94
C ASP A 177 -16.71 -15.48 -9.46
N HIS A 178 -17.52 -14.85 -10.33
CA HIS A 178 -17.33 -14.90 -11.77
C HIS A 178 -16.33 -13.83 -12.23
N GLU A 179 -15.42 -14.18 -13.15
CA GLU A 179 -14.38 -13.26 -13.66
C GLU A 179 -14.97 -12.00 -14.31
N GLN A 180 -16.18 -12.10 -14.86
CA GLN A 180 -16.91 -10.99 -15.50
C GLN A 180 -17.92 -10.32 -14.55
N HIS A 181 -17.80 -10.52 -13.24
CA HIS A 181 -18.67 -9.85 -12.28
C HIS A 181 -18.54 -8.33 -12.43
N GLN A 182 -19.67 -7.66 -12.62
CA GLN A 182 -19.72 -6.23 -12.84
C GLN A 182 -21.02 -5.67 -12.28
N GLY A 183 -21.02 -4.38 -11.98
CA GLY A 183 -22.21 -3.71 -11.51
C GLY A 183 -22.15 -2.21 -11.71
N TYR A 184 -23.31 -1.59 -11.82
CA TYR A 184 -23.42 -0.14 -12.03
C TYR A 184 -24.69 0.45 -11.42
N VAL A 185 -24.61 1.75 -11.13
CA VAL A 185 -25.73 2.59 -10.70
C VAL A 185 -25.77 3.86 -11.54
N GLN A 186 -26.97 4.27 -11.94
CA GLN A 186 -27.17 5.49 -12.72
C GLN A 186 -27.19 6.72 -11.81
N LEU A 187 -26.44 7.74 -12.20
CA LEU A 187 -26.30 9.02 -11.53
C LEU A 187 -26.75 10.15 -12.46
N GLN A 188 -27.23 11.24 -11.89
CA GLN A 188 -27.61 12.47 -12.56
C GLN A 188 -26.83 13.62 -11.91
N TYR A 189 -26.03 14.32 -12.71
CA TYR A 189 -25.26 15.46 -12.24
C TYR A 189 -25.34 16.60 -13.26
N ARG A 190 -25.78 17.78 -12.82
CA ARG A 190 -25.91 19.00 -13.65
C ARG A 190 -26.71 18.83 -14.97
N GLY A 191 -27.66 17.90 -15.02
CA GLY A 191 -28.49 17.65 -16.20
C GLY A 191 -27.94 16.58 -17.15
N GLU A 192 -26.77 16.02 -16.84
CA GLU A 192 -26.16 14.88 -17.56
C GLU A 192 -26.31 13.59 -16.75
N GLN A 193 -26.44 12.47 -17.45
CA GLN A 193 -26.57 11.14 -16.86
C GLN A 193 -25.22 10.41 -16.95
N TRP A 194 -24.87 9.72 -15.88
CA TRP A 194 -23.60 9.04 -15.71
C TRP A 194 -23.86 7.65 -15.13
N ARG A 195 -22.93 6.72 -15.29
CA ARG A 195 -22.92 5.48 -14.49
C ARG A 195 -21.66 5.39 -13.68
N LEU A 196 -21.81 5.11 -12.39
CA LEU A 196 -20.75 4.63 -11.53
C LEU A 196 -20.80 3.10 -11.53
N GLY A 197 -19.68 2.44 -11.82
CA GLY A 197 -19.63 0.99 -11.84
C GLY A 197 -18.26 0.41 -11.50
N PHE A 198 -18.20 -0.92 -11.53
CA PHE A 198 -16.98 -1.70 -11.39
C PHE A 198 -16.90 -2.83 -12.41
N HIS A 199 -15.68 -3.23 -12.77
CA HIS A 199 -15.36 -4.44 -13.50
C HIS A 199 -14.35 -5.27 -12.69
N VAL A 200 -14.72 -6.48 -12.25
CA VAL A 200 -13.82 -7.33 -11.44
C VAL A 200 -12.59 -7.76 -12.23
N SER A 201 -12.72 -8.12 -13.50
CA SER A 201 -11.58 -8.55 -14.35
C SER A 201 -10.50 -7.48 -14.51
N GLU A 202 -10.88 -6.22 -14.44
CA GLU A 202 -9.97 -5.08 -14.56
C GLU A 202 -9.57 -4.51 -13.20
N GLU A 203 -10.18 -5.00 -12.11
CA GLU A 203 -10.07 -4.47 -10.75
C GLU A 203 -10.35 -2.96 -10.65
N THR A 204 -11.23 -2.45 -11.52
CA THR A 204 -11.41 -1.01 -11.76
C THR A 204 -12.79 -0.55 -11.33
N TRP A 205 -12.82 0.61 -10.66
CA TRP A 205 -14.01 1.44 -10.48
C TRP A 205 -14.02 2.54 -11.54
N PHE A 206 -15.19 2.88 -12.08
CA PHE A 206 -15.26 3.80 -13.20
C PHE A 206 -16.50 4.69 -13.23
N LEU A 207 -16.39 5.78 -13.99
CA LEU A 207 -17.48 6.59 -14.47
C LEU A 207 -17.56 6.55 -16.00
N ASP A 208 -18.77 6.39 -16.53
CA ASP A 208 -19.05 6.66 -17.94
C ASP A 208 -20.25 7.60 -18.11
N ASP A 209 -20.29 8.25 -19.26
CA ASP A 209 -21.43 9.06 -19.71
C ASP A 209 -22.53 8.11 -20.23
N TYR A 210 -23.74 8.23 -19.72
CA TYR A 210 -24.85 7.33 -20.07
C TYR A 210 -26.04 8.13 -20.62
N PRO A 211 -26.71 7.68 -21.70
CA PRO A 211 -26.50 6.45 -22.47
C PRO A 211 -25.44 6.60 -23.59
N GLY A 212 -24.50 7.54 -23.45
CA GLY A 212 -23.44 7.76 -24.43
C GLY A 212 -22.41 6.62 -24.49
N ASP A 213 -21.52 6.72 -25.48
CA ASP A 213 -20.34 5.84 -25.64
C ASP A 213 -19.04 6.61 -25.32
N SER A 214 -19.10 7.61 -24.44
CA SER A 214 -17.92 8.39 -24.04
C SER A 214 -16.92 7.49 -23.30
N PRO A 215 -15.60 7.78 -23.38
CA PRO A 215 -14.60 6.92 -22.78
C PRO A 215 -14.79 6.78 -21.28
N LEU A 216 -14.67 5.53 -20.81
CA LEU A 216 -14.65 5.16 -19.41
C LEU A 216 -13.55 5.93 -18.67
N VAL A 217 -13.93 6.57 -17.57
CA VAL A 217 -13.02 7.32 -16.69
C VAL A 217 -12.78 6.51 -15.44
N GLU A 218 -11.56 6.01 -15.26
CA GLU A 218 -11.19 5.25 -14.07
C GLU A 218 -11.19 6.14 -12.82
N LEU A 219 -11.87 5.68 -11.78
CA LEU A 219 -11.99 6.34 -10.48
C LEU A 219 -10.95 5.77 -9.52
N ASP A 220 -9.70 6.16 -9.71
CA ASP A 220 -8.55 5.72 -8.91
C ASP A 220 -8.26 4.21 -9.06
N SER A 221 -6.98 3.83 -9.14
CA SER A 221 -6.56 2.43 -9.28
C SER A 221 -6.52 1.78 -7.90
N VAL A 222 -7.66 1.71 -7.22
CA VAL A 222 -7.77 1.00 -5.94
C VAL A 222 -8.35 -0.39 -6.22
N PRO A 223 -7.52 -1.44 -6.23
CA PRO A 223 -8.01 -2.78 -6.53
C PRO A 223 -8.94 -3.26 -5.41
N GLY A 224 -10.09 -3.81 -5.78
CA GLY A 224 -10.88 -4.64 -4.87
C GLY A 224 -12.12 -4.02 -4.20
N PRO A 225 -12.86 -4.85 -3.43
CA PRO A 225 -13.89 -4.41 -2.48
C PRO A 225 -13.31 -3.60 -1.30
N ALA A 226 -11.99 -3.43 -1.24
CA ALA A 226 -11.29 -2.63 -0.25
C ALA A 226 -11.61 -1.13 -0.36
N VAL A 227 -12.22 -0.67 -1.46
CA VAL A 227 -12.59 0.74 -1.59
C VAL A 227 -13.63 1.13 -0.54
N HIS A 228 -13.26 2.06 0.33
CA HIS A 228 -14.20 2.62 1.31
C HIS A 228 -15.32 3.42 0.60
N PRO A 229 -16.61 3.11 0.83
CA PRO A 229 -17.73 3.74 0.10
C PRO A 229 -17.74 5.27 0.13
N VAL A 230 -17.33 5.86 1.25
CA VAL A 230 -17.21 7.33 1.37
C VAL A 230 -16.10 7.89 0.48
N LYS A 231 -14.94 7.21 0.40
CA LYS A 231 -13.85 7.63 -0.48
C LYS A 231 -14.35 7.60 -1.93
N LEU A 232 -14.97 6.50 -2.33
CA LEU A 232 -15.48 6.34 -3.69
C LEU A 232 -16.52 7.40 -4.02
N ALA A 233 -17.44 7.71 -3.10
CA ALA A 233 -18.42 8.77 -3.29
C ALA A 233 -17.77 10.16 -3.43
N GLU A 234 -16.77 10.47 -2.60
CA GLU A 234 -16.01 11.74 -2.68
C GLU A 234 -15.24 11.86 -4.00
N THR A 235 -14.51 10.81 -4.39
CA THR A 235 -13.79 10.72 -5.67
C THR A 235 -14.75 10.85 -6.86
N THR A 236 -15.90 10.16 -6.80
CA THR A 236 -16.94 10.24 -7.83
C THR A 236 -17.43 11.67 -8.01
N ARG A 237 -17.75 12.38 -6.90
CA ARG A 237 -18.19 13.78 -6.97
C ARG A 237 -17.11 14.70 -7.51
N ALA A 238 -15.87 14.52 -7.07
CA ALA A 238 -14.74 15.30 -7.55
C ALA A 238 -14.55 15.12 -9.07
N MET A 239 -14.62 13.88 -9.55
CA MET A 239 -14.49 13.56 -10.96
C MET A 239 -15.65 14.12 -11.80
N LEU A 240 -16.90 13.96 -11.36
CA LEU A 240 -18.07 14.56 -12.04
C LEU A 240 -17.96 16.09 -12.10
N ALA A 241 -17.48 16.73 -11.04
CA ALA A 241 -17.25 18.17 -11.02
C ALA A 241 -16.14 18.61 -11.99
N GLU A 242 -15.07 17.83 -12.12
CA GLU A 242 -13.98 18.08 -13.06
C GLU A 242 -14.43 17.89 -14.52
N LEU A 243 -15.09 16.77 -14.82
CA LEU A 243 -15.53 16.44 -16.17
C LEU A 243 -16.54 17.46 -16.71
N THR A 244 -17.49 17.90 -15.88
CA THR A 244 -18.48 18.93 -16.27
C THR A 244 -17.96 20.37 -16.22
N ALA A 245 -16.72 20.59 -15.75
CA ALA A 245 -16.07 21.90 -15.77
C ALA A 245 -15.15 22.09 -16.99
N ARG A 246 -14.84 21.02 -17.73
CA ARG A 246 -14.06 21.07 -18.96
C ARG A 246 -14.99 21.54 -20.12
N PRO A 247 -14.63 22.62 -20.85
CA PRO A 247 -15.43 23.18 -21.94
C PRO A 247 -15.43 22.33 -23.21
#